data_AF-A0A3A3FTG4-F1
#
_entry.id   AF-A0A3A3FTG4-F1
#
_cell.length_a   1.000
_cell.length_b   1.000
_cell.length_c   1.000
_cell.angle_alpha   90.00
_cell.angle_beta   90.00
_cell.angle_gamma   90.00
#
_symmetry.space_group_name_H-M   'P 1'
#
loop_
_entity.id
_entity.type
_entity.pdbx_description
1 polymer ?
#
loop_
_entity_poly.entity_id
_entity_poly.type
_entity_poly.pdbx_seq_one_letter_code
_entity_poly.pdbx_strand_id
1 'polypeptide(L)'
;MFAALHKSKQLYLITLDRVGDYMDLLRVEMKIREQQLAMRIAGFTVAILFTLLATVFLGLAIIVSFWDSDYRALAAWFVVLLYGGIAGVAFNMCMKHFKSQASLTSTLRGELQRDIDVIKGSI
;
A
#
# COMPACT_ATOMS: atom_id res chain seq x y z
N MET A 1 5.17 17.07 45.47
CA MET A 1 5.73 16.17 44.43
C MET A 1 4.95 14.86 44.29
N PHE A 2 4.52 14.20 45.38
CA PHE A 2 3.70 12.97 45.30
C PHE A 2 2.30 13.13 44.67
N ALA A 3 1.68 14.32 44.79
CA ALA A 3 0.37 14.59 44.18
C ALA A 3 0.40 14.58 42.64
N ALA A 4 1.51 14.97 42.02
CA ALA A 4 1.67 14.96 40.55
C ALA A 4 1.77 13.52 39.99
N LEU A 5 2.39 12.61 40.75
CA LEU A 5 2.50 11.19 40.43
C LEU A 5 1.16 10.45 40.51
N HIS A 6 0.25 10.90 41.37
CA HIS A 6 -1.09 10.32 41.46
C HIS A 6 -1.99 10.81 40.33
N LYS A 7 -1.87 12.09 39.96
CA LYS A 7 -2.61 12.71 38.86
C LYS A 7 -2.23 12.12 37.49
N SER A 8 -0.94 11.81 37.27
CA SER A 8 -0.49 11.17 36.03
C SER A 8 -1.01 9.74 35.86
N LYS A 9 -1.17 8.99 36.98
CA LYS A 9 -1.75 7.65 36.96
C LYS A 9 -3.24 7.66 36.62
N GLN A 10 -3.99 8.64 37.12
CA GLN A 10 -5.39 8.82 36.77
C GLN A 10 -5.57 9.23 35.30
N LEU A 11 -4.73 10.14 34.80
CA LEU A 11 -4.74 10.50 33.38
C LEU A 11 -4.41 9.30 32.50
N TYR A 12 -3.41 8.48 32.87
CA TYR A 12 -3.07 7.26 32.14
C TYR A 12 -4.23 6.27 32.04
N LEU A 13 -5.00 6.08 33.13
CA LEU A 13 -6.16 5.19 33.13
C LEU A 13 -7.30 5.72 32.24
N ILE A 14 -7.55 7.03 32.25
CA ILE A 14 -8.57 7.68 31.40
C ILE A 14 -8.19 7.57 29.91
N THR A 15 -6.91 7.73 29.58
CA THR A 15 -6.43 7.59 28.20
C THR A 15 -6.50 6.14 27.72
N LEU A 16 -6.22 5.17 28.58
CA LEU A 16 -6.28 3.75 28.25
C LEU A 16 -7.73 3.28 27.98
N ASP A 17 -8.68 3.81 28.74
CA ASP A 17 -10.12 3.56 28.55
C ASP A 17 -10.62 4.11 27.20
N ARG A 18 -10.21 5.33 26.85
CA ARG A 18 -10.49 5.91 25.52
C ARG A 18 -9.88 5.11 24.37
N VAL A 19 -8.67 4.60 24.53
CA VAL A 19 -8.02 3.77 23.49
C VAL A 19 -8.79 2.47 23.26
N GLY A 20 -9.38 1.89 24.31
CA GLY A 20 -10.32 0.77 24.20
C GLY A 20 -11.54 1.12 23.35
N ASP A 21 -12.14 2.29 23.60
CA ASP A 21 -13.31 2.79 22.86
C ASP A 21 -12.99 3.05 21.37
N TYR A 22 -11.82 3.62 21.06
CA TYR A 22 -11.33 3.78 19.68
C TYR A 22 -11.02 2.44 18.99
N MET A 23 -10.50 1.46 19.74
CA MET A 23 -10.25 0.11 19.26
C MET A 23 -11.56 -0.62 18.90
N ASP A 24 -12.61 -0.45 19.69
CA ASP A 24 -13.93 -1.01 19.39
C ASP A 24 -14.59 -0.33 18.19
N LEU A 25 -14.48 1.00 18.06
CA LEU A 25 -14.92 1.73 16.87
C LEU A 25 -14.18 1.27 15.60
N LEU A 26 -12.85 1.11 15.66
CA LEU A 26 -12.05 0.58 14.56
C LEU A 26 -12.47 -0.84 14.18
N ARG A 27 -12.80 -1.67 15.16
CA ARG A 27 -13.26 -3.04 14.94
C ARG A 27 -14.61 -3.07 14.24
N VAL A 28 -15.53 -2.19 14.62
CA VAL A 28 -16.84 -2.04 13.98
C VAL A 28 -16.71 -1.53 12.54
N GLU A 29 -15.85 -0.53 12.30
CA GLU A 29 -15.59 -0.03 10.95
C GLU A 29 -14.91 -1.07 10.05
N MET A 30 -13.96 -1.84 10.58
CA MET A 30 -13.33 -2.95 9.85
C MET A 30 -14.37 -4.01 9.47
N LYS A 31 -15.28 -4.37 10.38
CA LYS A 31 -16.32 -5.37 10.14
C LYS A 31 -17.32 -4.94 9.06
N ILE A 32 -17.58 -3.64 8.93
CA ILE A 32 -18.46 -3.08 7.89
C ILE A 32 -17.73 -2.98 6.54
N ARG A 33 -16.43 -2.69 6.52
CA ARG A 33 -15.63 -2.59 5.27
C ARG A 33 -15.03 -3.91 4.80
N GLU A 34 -15.00 -4.95 5.63
CA GLU A 34 -14.31 -6.21 5.35
C GLU A 34 -14.79 -6.86 4.05
N GLN A 35 -16.10 -6.96 3.82
CA GLN A 35 -16.62 -7.59 2.61
C GLN A 35 -16.30 -6.80 1.34
N GLN A 36 -16.40 -5.47 1.40
CA GLN A 36 -16.09 -4.62 0.24
C GLN A 36 -14.58 -4.59 -0.05
N LEU A 37 -13.75 -4.58 0.98
CA LEU A 37 -12.29 -4.68 0.85
C LEU A 37 -11.87 -6.07 0.37
N ALA A 38 -12.45 -7.15 0.91
CA ALA A 38 -12.16 -8.51 0.49
C ALA A 38 -12.53 -8.75 -0.98
N MET A 39 -13.70 -8.30 -1.42
CA MET A 39 -14.10 -8.36 -2.83
C MET A 39 -13.19 -7.53 -3.73
N ARG A 40 -12.76 -6.33 -3.28
CA ARG A 40 -11.80 -5.51 -4.03
C ARG A 40 -10.45 -6.20 -4.15
N ILE A 41 -9.91 -6.72 -3.06
CA ILE A 41 -8.61 -7.40 -3.05
C ILE A 41 -8.69 -8.65 -3.93
N ALA A 42 -9.72 -9.49 -3.74
CA ALA A 42 -9.92 -10.67 -4.57
C ALA A 42 -10.05 -10.32 -6.06
N GLY A 43 -10.84 -9.30 -6.40
CA GLY A 43 -10.99 -8.80 -7.76
C GLY A 43 -9.67 -8.31 -8.36
N PHE A 44 -8.89 -7.53 -7.61
CA PHE A 44 -7.57 -7.08 -8.03
C PHE A 44 -6.59 -8.25 -8.19
N THR A 45 -6.57 -9.21 -7.27
CA THR A 45 -5.72 -10.40 -7.36
C THR A 45 -6.02 -11.20 -8.63
N VAL A 46 -7.31 -11.47 -8.90
CA VAL A 46 -7.73 -12.18 -10.12
C VAL A 46 -7.36 -11.37 -11.36
N ALA A 47 -7.63 -10.06 -11.38
CA ALA A 47 -7.29 -9.20 -12.51
C ALA A 47 -5.78 -9.20 -12.80
N ILE A 48 -4.94 -9.09 -11.77
CA ILE A 48 -3.47 -9.11 -11.91
C ILE A 48 -3.02 -10.45 -12.47
N LEU A 49 -3.55 -11.56 -11.95
CA LEU A 49 -3.19 -12.90 -12.40
C LEU A 49 -3.52 -13.10 -13.89
N PHE A 50 -4.76 -12.78 -14.29
CA PHE A 50 -5.18 -12.92 -15.68
C PHE A 50 -4.42 -11.96 -16.61
N THR A 51 -4.12 -10.75 -16.16
CA THR A 51 -3.32 -9.78 -16.94
C THR A 51 -1.90 -10.29 -17.16
N LEU A 52 -1.26 -10.84 -16.13
CA LEU A 52 0.08 -11.44 -16.24
C LEU A 52 0.05 -12.61 -17.22
N LEU A 53 -0.93 -13.50 -17.09
CA LEU A 53 -1.08 -14.65 -17.96
C LEU A 53 -1.30 -14.24 -19.43
N ALA A 54 -2.22 -13.30 -19.67
CA ALA A 54 -2.47 -12.74 -21.00
C ALA A 54 -1.21 -12.10 -21.61
N THR A 55 -0.41 -11.41 -20.80
CA THR A 55 0.86 -10.82 -21.24
C THR A 55 1.85 -11.91 -21.66
N VAL A 56 2.01 -12.98 -20.90
CA VAL A 56 2.90 -14.09 -21.29
C VAL A 56 2.43 -14.74 -22.60
N PHE A 57 1.14 -15.03 -22.72
CA PHE A 57 0.58 -15.61 -23.94
C PHE A 57 0.69 -14.68 -25.16
N LEU A 58 0.56 -13.37 -24.98
CA LEU A 58 0.75 -12.41 -26.06
C LEU A 58 2.17 -12.48 -26.63
N GLY A 59 3.18 -12.62 -25.76
CA GLY A 59 4.58 -12.68 -26.17
C GLY A 59 4.88 -13.97 -26.92
N LEU A 60 4.36 -15.09 -26.39
CA LEU A 60 4.42 -16.38 -27.08
C LEU A 60 3.71 -16.33 -28.43
N ALA A 61 2.52 -15.74 -28.52
CA ALA A 61 1.78 -15.64 -29.76
C ALA A 61 2.54 -14.84 -30.83
N ILE A 62 3.20 -13.74 -30.45
CA ILE A 62 4.08 -12.99 -31.36
C ILE A 62 5.22 -13.88 -31.85
N ILE A 63 5.93 -14.57 -30.96
CA ILE A 63 7.07 -15.42 -31.34
C ILE A 63 6.62 -16.57 -32.25
N VAL A 64 5.51 -17.23 -31.91
CA VAL A 64 4.95 -18.35 -32.68
C VAL A 64 4.48 -17.89 -34.05
N SER A 65 3.90 -16.69 -34.17
CA SER A 65 3.45 -16.14 -35.45
C SER A 65 4.60 -15.94 -36.45
N PHE A 66 5.81 -15.70 -35.96
CA PHE A 66 7.02 -15.53 -36.78
C PHE A 66 7.96 -16.73 -36.71
N TRP A 67 7.50 -17.90 -36.25
CA TRP A 67 8.37 -19.06 -35.97
C TRP A 67 9.09 -19.61 -37.21
N ASP A 68 8.37 -19.74 -38.33
CA ASP A 68 8.89 -20.22 -39.62
C ASP A 68 9.44 -19.09 -40.51
N SER A 69 9.54 -17.87 -39.99
CA SER A 69 10.07 -16.72 -40.71
C SER A 69 11.52 -16.42 -40.30
N ASP A 70 12.32 -15.91 -41.25
CA ASP A 70 13.67 -15.39 -40.99
C ASP A 70 13.66 -14.24 -39.96
N TYR A 71 12.51 -13.59 -39.75
CA TYR A 71 12.33 -12.50 -38.79
C TYR A 71 12.10 -12.96 -37.34
N ARG A 72 12.17 -14.26 -37.02
CA ARG A 72 11.94 -14.79 -35.66
C ARG A 72 12.78 -14.10 -34.59
N ALA A 73 14.07 -13.89 -34.87
CA ALA A 73 14.97 -13.23 -33.93
C ALA A 73 14.56 -11.77 -33.66
N LEU A 74 14.12 -11.06 -34.71
CA LEU A 74 13.66 -9.68 -34.60
C LEU A 74 12.36 -9.59 -33.79
N ALA A 75 11.42 -10.52 -34.01
CA ALA A 75 10.19 -10.63 -33.23
C ALA A 75 10.48 -10.89 -31.74
N ALA A 76 11.43 -11.78 -31.42
CA ALA A 76 11.84 -12.04 -30.03
C ALA A 76 12.43 -10.80 -29.35
N TRP A 77 13.33 -10.07 -30.02
CA TRP A 77 13.88 -8.83 -29.50
C TRP A 77 12.84 -7.73 -29.32
N PHE A 78 11.84 -7.68 -30.20
CA PHE A 78 10.72 -6.76 -30.06
C PHE A 78 9.90 -7.05 -28.79
N VAL A 79 9.60 -8.33 -28.51
CA VAL A 79 8.92 -8.73 -27.27
C VAL A 79 9.74 -8.35 -26.04
N VAL A 80 11.06 -8.54 -26.07
CA VAL A 80 11.96 -8.14 -24.97
C VAL A 80 11.91 -6.63 -24.74
N LEU A 81 11.99 -5.82 -25.81
CA LEU A 81 11.92 -4.36 -25.70
C LEU A 81 10.54 -3.90 -25.20
N LEU A 82 9.47 -4.53 -25.69
CA LEU A 82 8.11 -4.21 -25.28
C LEU A 82 7.93 -4.46 -23.77
N TYR A 83 8.32 -5.64 -23.28
CA TYR A 83 8.16 -6.00 -21.87
C TYR A 83 9.15 -5.26 -20.97
N GLY A 84 10.37 -5.04 -21.43
CA GLY A 84 11.34 -4.18 -20.76
C GLY A 84 10.82 -2.75 -20.60
N GLY A 85 10.18 -2.20 -21.64
CA GLY A 85 9.55 -0.88 -21.59
C GLY A 85 8.40 -0.80 -20.59
N ILE A 86 7.48 -1.77 -20.62
CA ILE A 86 6.37 -1.84 -19.64
C ILE A 86 6.91 -1.97 -18.22
N ALA A 87 7.90 -2.84 -17.99
CA ALA A 87 8.53 -3.01 -16.68
C ALA A 87 9.23 -1.72 -16.21
N GLY A 88 9.91 -1.00 -17.10
CA GLY A 88 10.55 0.27 -16.80
C GLY A 88 9.56 1.36 -16.40
N VAL A 89 8.42 1.46 -17.11
CA VAL A 89 7.33 2.38 -16.76
C VAL A 89 6.73 2.03 -15.40
N ALA A 90 6.42 0.76 -15.17
CA ALA A 90 5.88 0.28 -13.90
C ALA A 90 6.85 0.54 -12.74
N PHE A 91 8.14 0.28 -12.94
CA PHE A 91 9.18 0.57 -11.95
C PHE A 91 9.28 2.05 -11.64
N ASN A 92 9.24 2.91 -12.66
CA ASN A 92 9.27 4.37 -12.48
C ASN A 92 8.03 4.88 -11.74
N MET A 93 6.84 4.38 -12.07
CA MET A 93 5.61 4.71 -11.34
C MET A 93 5.70 4.28 -9.88
N CYS A 94 6.18 3.06 -9.62
CA CYS A 94 6.39 2.53 -8.28
C CYS A 94 7.37 3.40 -7.48
N MET A 95 8.54 3.72 -8.07
CA MET A 95 9.53 4.63 -7.49
C MET A 95 8.96 6.02 -7.17
N LYS A 96 8.16 6.60 -8.07
CA LYS A 96 7.49 7.88 -7.82
C LYS A 96 6.49 7.80 -6.67
N HIS A 97 5.73 6.71 -6.58
CA HIS A 97 4.75 6.52 -5.52
C HIS A 97 5.41 6.30 -4.15
N PHE A 98 6.49 5.51 -4.09
CA PHE A 98 7.28 5.34 -2.87
C PHE A 98 7.92 6.64 -2.39
N LYS A 99 8.44 7.48 -3.30
CA LYS A 99 8.94 8.82 -2.95
C LYS A 99 7.84 9.73 -2.39
N SER A 100 6.61 9.59 -2.90
CA SER A 100 5.46 10.37 -2.42
C SER A 100 4.91 9.88 -1.08
N GLN A 101 5.00 8.58 -0.77
CA GLN A 101 4.38 7.98 0.41
C GLN A 101 5.17 8.20 1.71
N ALA A 102 6.42 8.70 1.61
CA ALA A 102 7.16 9.25 2.75
C ALA A 102 6.44 10.42 3.45
N SER A 103 5.34 10.95 2.87
CA SER A 103 4.50 11.99 3.49
C SER A 103 3.53 11.46 4.53
N LEU A 104 2.96 10.24 4.41
CA LEU A 104 1.94 9.77 5.35
C LEU A 104 2.51 9.52 6.75
N THR A 105 3.71 8.96 6.82
CA THR A 105 4.45 8.77 8.09
C THR A 105 4.96 10.09 8.65
N SER A 106 5.29 11.08 7.81
CA SER A 106 5.74 12.39 8.30
C SER A 106 4.57 13.27 8.78
N THR A 107 3.39 13.18 8.15
CA THR A 107 2.17 13.86 8.61
C THR A 107 1.66 13.24 9.91
N LEU A 108 1.58 11.91 10.02
CA LEU A 108 1.21 11.24 11.27
C LEU A 108 2.19 11.53 12.40
N ARG A 109 3.50 11.52 12.10
CA ARG A 109 4.53 11.87 13.09
C ARG A 109 4.44 13.34 13.50
N GLY A 110 4.17 14.24 12.56
CA GLY A 110 3.98 15.67 12.83
C GLY A 110 2.78 15.95 13.73
N GLU A 111 1.64 15.30 13.46
CA GLU A 111 0.43 15.38 14.28
C GLU A 111 0.67 14.80 15.69
N LEU A 112 1.28 13.61 15.78
CA LEU A 112 1.59 12.96 17.06
C LEU A 112 2.55 13.81 17.92
N GLN A 113 3.53 14.45 17.27
CA GLN A 113 4.53 15.26 17.95
C GLN A 113 3.95 16.60 18.42
N ARG A 114 2.99 17.15 17.65
CA ARG A 114 2.20 18.32 18.04
C ARG A 114 1.27 18.01 19.22
N ASP A 115 0.65 16.84 19.25
CA ASP A 115 -0.14 16.39 20.39
C ASP A 115 0.71 16.18 21.65
N ILE A 116 1.93 15.64 21.51
CA ILE A 116 2.89 15.49 22.62
C ILE A 116 3.34 16.85 23.17
N ASP A 117 3.58 17.84 22.31
CA ASP A 117 3.98 19.18 22.73
C ASP A 117 2.83 19.94 23.41
N VAL A 118 1.58 19.78 22.95
CA VAL A 118 0.40 20.32 23.64
C VAL A 118 0.26 19.72 25.04
N ILE A 119 0.47 18.40 25.16
CA ILE A 119 0.42 17.72 26.47
C ILE A 119 1.56 18.22 27.38
N LYS A 120 2.78 18.36 26.86
CA LYS A 120 3.93 18.86 27.63
C LYS A 120 3.83 20.34 28.02
N GLY A 121 3.24 21.18 27.16
CA GLY A 121 3.00 22.60 27.44
C GLY A 121 1.81 22.86 28.36
N SER A 122 0.99 21.84 28.64
CA SER A 122 -0.15 21.91 29.57
C SER A 122 0.18 21.46 31.01
N ILE A 123 1.45 21.11 31.28
CA ILE A 123 2.00 20.75 32.60
C ILE A 123 2.85 21.90 33.12
#